data_AF-A0A8J4Q2N5-F1
#
_entry.id   AF-A0A8J4Q2N5-F1
#
_cell.length_a   1.000
_cell.length_b   1.000
_cell.length_c   1.000
_cell.angle_alpha   90.00
_cell.angle_beta   90.00
_cell.angle_gamma   90.00
#
_symmetry.space_group_name_H-M   'P 1'
#
loop_
_entity.id
_entity.type
_entity.pdbx_description
1 polymer ?
#
loop_
_entity_poly.entity_id
_entity_poly.type
_entity_poly.pdbx_seq_one_letter_code
_entity_poly.pdbx_strand_id
1 'polypeptide(L)'
;MENIEVIGSNLPIDNEPSTTTTTTTTGVSLSPPLSPKTSSPSSSVIDNPKDEFSQQIDWKIIPTSNNPTPRFENTVVYHDKHLYTFGGSDGTTEALNFNPFLRLSLSDNSWQTLACPFKTRILHTAVTYGNAMYIYGGGIYEDERTGFFSSQKVFRTLGDMLKYDFEAKDWSEVAEGTNETRDGHCAIVIDNQMYIIGGSKTVTQNSKAISSVFFNTMLVFNFETLTWKTLSAPSFGRLCSATHYKDLSGNDCIYVFGGYGHGNKTNGDFWKYNVFEDKWNLVQKDGAPSPRYGQSANVHQDKLYMYGGYSSKGFHRDFYSFDFIKAEWTAIPTEGPPKRRRHSCLILTDEASGQARIVLYGGAYISCTYNDLWEYKFPSLVHIPSDKIVDDFSYLLEHAQEYFSDVTFLLVDDESKEPKEYKELHAHKNILAVRSEYFKSLFTSGLKESYEKVIKINERYDDFKVLLQFLYSGRADVHLGNCIGLIYLSDLYYVPRLKKICESKVTEGIDINNVIDIFKQADFYKLNQLRKVCLGYISRNYKELITKGSLNGLEASYLLEIMQYLDPTLSP
;
A
#
# COMPACT_ATOMS: atom_id res chain seq x y z
N MET A 1 -2.37 -0.72 39.70
CA MET A 1 -2.31 -0.21 38.31
C MET A 1 -0.85 0.06 38.00
N GLU A 2 -0.08 -1.01 37.84
CA GLU A 2 1.37 -0.98 37.57
C GLU A 2 1.59 -1.31 36.09
N ASN A 3 2.51 -0.58 35.46
CA ASN A 3 2.93 -0.77 34.07
C ASN A 3 3.58 -2.15 33.90
N ILE A 4 3.00 -3.00 33.05
CA ILE A 4 3.58 -4.30 32.67
C ILE A 4 4.33 -4.12 31.35
N GLU A 5 5.66 -4.16 31.43
CA GLU A 5 6.60 -4.12 30.31
C GLU A 5 6.31 -5.23 29.29
N VAL A 6 6.34 -4.87 28.00
CA VAL A 6 6.28 -5.80 26.88
C VAL A 6 7.59 -6.56 26.83
N ILE A 7 7.58 -7.81 27.28
CA ILE A 7 8.71 -8.74 27.28
C ILE A 7 9.03 -9.13 25.82
N GLY A 8 9.61 -8.23 25.03
CA GLY A 8 10.41 -8.51 23.84
C GLY A 8 11.78 -9.02 24.26
N SER A 9 12.30 -10.12 23.71
CA SER A 9 13.68 -10.63 23.92
C SER A 9 14.69 -9.54 24.31
N ASN A 10 15.46 -9.71 25.40
CA ASN A 10 16.50 -8.78 25.96
C ASN A 10 17.35 -8.05 24.89
N LEU A 11 16.74 -7.07 24.24
CA LEU A 11 17.26 -6.04 23.36
C LEU A 11 16.79 -4.75 24.05
N PRO A 12 17.70 -3.79 24.30
CA PRO A 12 17.45 -2.75 25.30
C PRO A 12 16.17 -1.97 25.02
N ILE A 13 15.25 -2.03 25.99
CA ILE A 13 14.23 -1.00 26.22
C ILE A 13 14.95 -0.01 27.12
N ASP A 14 15.39 1.13 26.59
CA ASP A 14 16.05 2.12 27.44
C ASP A 14 15.51 3.53 27.21
N ASN A 15 14.95 4.06 28.30
CA ASN A 15 14.54 5.43 28.53
C ASN A 15 15.78 6.35 28.54
N GLU A 16 15.67 7.54 27.93
CA GLU A 16 16.68 8.57 28.11
C GLU A 16 16.63 9.16 29.53
N PRO A 17 17.78 9.48 30.14
CA PRO A 17 17.82 10.17 31.42
C PRO A 17 17.46 11.65 31.24
N SER A 18 16.43 12.10 31.94
CA SER A 18 16.15 13.52 32.15
C SER A 18 17.25 14.16 32.98
N THR A 19 18.07 15.01 32.39
CA THR A 19 18.97 15.90 33.14
C THR A 19 18.34 17.29 33.24
N THR A 20 17.67 17.53 34.37
CA THR A 20 17.49 18.86 34.95
C THR A 20 18.73 19.21 35.76
N THR A 21 19.36 20.35 35.48
CA THR A 21 20.13 21.10 36.48
C THR A 21 20.24 22.55 36.07
N THR A 22 19.54 23.38 36.84
CA THR A 22 19.70 24.82 36.96
C THR A 22 21.06 25.17 37.58
N THR A 23 21.77 26.14 37.01
CA THR A 23 22.47 27.18 37.80
C THR A 23 22.74 28.42 36.97
N THR A 24 22.41 29.56 37.58
CA THR A 24 22.56 30.97 37.20
C THR A 24 24.01 31.43 36.96
N THR A 25 24.25 32.36 36.02
CA THR A 25 24.71 33.74 36.31
C THR A 25 24.94 34.61 35.04
N THR A 26 24.42 35.84 35.13
CA THR A 26 24.88 37.14 34.58
C THR A 26 25.21 37.31 33.09
N GLY A 27 24.41 38.14 32.41
CA GLY A 27 24.66 38.59 31.04
C GLY A 27 25.58 39.81 30.90
N VAL A 28 25.74 40.26 29.66
CA VAL A 28 25.82 41.66 29.21
C VAL A 28 25.47 41.67 27.70
N SER A 29 24.65 42.65 27.34
CA SER A 29 24.17 43.02 25.99
C SER A 29 25.32 43.39 25.05
N LEU A 30 25.14 43.24 23.72
CA LEU A 30 25.41 44.28 22.72
C LEU A 30 24.87 43.88 21.32
N SER A 31 24.11 44.80 20.73
CA SER A 31 23.44 44.74 19.41
C SER A 31 24.42 44.85 18.23
N PRO A 32 24.07 44.37 17.02
CA PRO A 32 24.84 44.61 15.79
C PRO A 32 24.39 45.89 15.05
N PRO A 33 25.29 46.63 14.37
CA PRO A 33 24.92 47.83 13.61
C PRO A 33 24.59 47.55 12.13
N LEU A 34 23.87 48.52 11.56
CA LEU A 34 23.32 48.60 10.20
C LEU A 34 24.35 48.74 9.07
N SER A 35 23.87 48.33 7.89
CA SER A 35 24.34 48.47 6.50
C SER A 35 24.94 49.81 6.05
N PRO A 36 25.58 49.82 4.86
CA PRO A 36 25.26 50.84 3.85
C PRO A 36 24.95 50.28 2.44
N LYS A 37 23.99 50.92 1.76
CA LYS A 37 23.63 50.76 0.34
C LYS A 37 24.54 51.59 -0.56
N THR A 38 24.89 51.09 -1.76
CA THR A 38 25.08 51.88 -3.01
C THR A 38 24.99 50.92 -4.23
N SER A 39 23.94 51.05 -5.04
CA SER A 39 23.87 51.58 -6.43
C SER A 39 24.38 50.65 -7.56
N SER A 40 23.44 50.25 -8.42
CA SER A 40 23.60 49.53 -9.71
C SER A 40 24.34 50.34 -10.78
N PRO A 41 24.87 49.66 -11.83
CA PRO A 41 24.23 49.80 -13.15
C PRO A 41 24.12 48.48 -13.96
N SER A 42 23.27 48.55 -14.97
CA SER A 42 22.81 47.53 -15.93
C SER A 42 23.87 46.88 -16.83
N SER A 43 23.70 45.60 -17.19
CA SER A 43 23.40 45.17 -18.58
C SER A 43 23.53 43.65 -18.81
N SER A 44 22.74 43.18 -19.78
CA SER A 44 22.82 41.94 -20.58
C SER A 44 22.58 40.58 -19.91
N VAL A 45 21.33 40.14 -20.12
CA VAL A 45 20.84 38.78 -20.33
C VAL A 45 21.88 37.85 -20.98
N ILE A 46 22.24 36.78 -20.26
CA ILE A 46 22.57 35.48 -20.84
C ILE A 46 21.79 34.47 -19.98
N ASP A 47 20.57 34.15 -20.42
CA ASP A 47 19.82 33.01 -19.87
C ASP A 47 20.57 31.74 -20.25
N ASN A 48 21.17 31.09 -19.25
CA ASN A 48 21.66 29.72 -19.36
C ASN A 48 20.46 28.78 -19.18
N PRO A 49 20.07 27.97 -20.17
CA PRO A 49 19.02 26.98 -19.99
C PRO A 49 19.64 25.75 -19.31
N LYS A 50 19.72 25.74 -17.98
CA LYS A 50 20.16 24.56 -17.22
C LYS A 50 19.36 24.17 -15.98
N ASP A 51 18.29 24.90 -15.64
CA ASP A 51 17.54 24.62 -14.40
C ASP A 51 16.06 24.25 -14.59
N GLU A 52 15.69 23.74 -15.77
CA GLU A 52 14.45 22.97 -15.90
C GLU A 52 14.81 21.49 -16.11
N PHE A 53 14.21 20.60 -15.31
CA PHE A 53 14.39 19.13 -15.27
C PHE A 53 15.47 18.55 -14.35
N SER A 54 15.47 18.94 -13.08
CA SER A 54 15.78 17.99 -12.00
C SER A 54 14.58 17.86 -11.05
N GLN A 55 13.52 17.18 -11.49
CA GLN A 55 12.60 16.60 -10.51
C GLN A 55 13.43 15.59 -9.73
N GLN A 56 13.83 15.95 -8.51
CA GLN A 56 14.53 15.05 -7.60
C GLN A 56 13.57 13.90 -7.29
N ILE A 57 13.81 12.75 -7.92
CA ILE A 57 13.04 11.54 -7.69
C ILE A 57 13.37 11.08 -6.27
N ASP A 58 12.40 11.26 -5.38
CA ASP A 58 12.48 10.85 -3.99
C ASP A 58 11.29 9.94 -3.65
N TRP A 59 11.33 9.35 -2.46
CA TRP A 59 10.28 8.47 -1.96
C TRP A 59 8.90 9.14 -1.96
N LYS A 60 7.86 8.35 -2.21
CA LYS A 60 6.45 8.76 -2.16
C LYS A 60 5.67 7.82 -1.26
N ILE A 61 4.78 8.38 -0.45
CA ILE A 61 3.80 7.59 0.27
C ILE A 61 2.74 7.07 -0.71
N ILE A 62 2.38 5.80 -0.60
CA ILE A 62 1.26 5.19 -1.34
C ILE A 62 0.04 5.24 -0.42
N PRO A 63 -1.02 6.01 -0.78
CA PRO A 63 -2.26 5.99 -0.03
C PRO A 63 -2.90 4.60 -0.09
N THR A 64 -3.20 4.05 1.08
CA THR A 64 -3.85 2.75 1.23
C THR A 64 -5.14 2.87 2.02
N SER A 65 -6.11 2.00 1.74
CA SER A 65 -7.40 1.91 2.43
C SER A 65 -7.50 0.62 3.26
N ASN A 66 -8.41 0.58 4.24
CA ASN A 66 -8.58 -0.54 5.18
C ASN A 66 -7.31 -0.90 5.95
N ASN A 67 -6.53 0.12 6.31
CA ASN A 67 -5.18 -0.06 6.84
C ASN A 67 -5.14 -0.99 8.06
N PRO A 68 -4.24 -1.98 8.07
CA PRO A 68 -4.09 -2.87 9.20
C PRO A 68 -3.44 -2.14 10.38
N THR A 69 -3.47 -2.79 11.54
CA THR A 69 -2.72 -2.35 12.71
C THR A 69 -1.24 -2.15 12.34
N PRO A 70 -0.64 -1.00 12.75
CA PRO A 70 0.80 -0.77 12.67
C PRO A 70 1.63 -1.95 13.12
N ARG A 71 2.69 -2.27 12.39
CA ARG A 71 3.50 -3.46 12.65
C ARG A 71 4.94 -3.34 12.22
N PHE A 72 5.80 -4.04 12.93
CA PHE A 72 7.21 -4.28 12.59
C PHE A 72 7.54 -5.76 12.77
N GLU A 73 8.68 -6.22 12.24
CA GLU A 73 9.08 -7.64 12.26
C GLU A 73 8.11 -8.58 11.53
N ASN A 74 7.20 -8.01 10.75
CA ASN A 74 6.43 -8.71 9.75
C ASN A 74 7.31 -8.99 8.53
N THR A 75 6.87 -9.94 7.73
CA THR A 75 7.42 -10.19 6.40
C THR A 75 6.42 -9.74 5.34
N VAL A 76 6.92 -9.44 4.14
CA VAL A 76 6.09 -9.11 2.97
C VAL A 76 6.64 -9.86 1.78
N VAL A 77 5.76 -10.53 1.05
CA VAL A 77 6.08 -11.16 -0.24
C VAL A 77 5.14 -10.65 -1.33
N TYR A 78 5.60 -10.67 -2.57
CA TYR A 78 4.80 -10.30 -3.74
C TYR A 78 4.33 -11.54 -4.49
N HIS A 79 3.05 -11.56 -4.88
CA HIS A 79 2.50 -12.57 -5.78
C HIS A 79 1.29 -12.00 -6.53
N ASP A 80 1.28 -12.15 -7.86
CA ASP A 80 0.16 -11.79 -8.75
C ASP A 80 -0.50 -10.43 -8.42
N LYS A 81 0.26 -9.34 -8.50
CA LYS A 81 -0.21 -7.95 -8.21
C LYS A 81 -0.74 -7.73 -6.79
N HIS A 82 -0.38 -8.59 -5.86
CA HIS A 82 -0.71 -8.43 -4.44
C HIS A 82 0.55 -8.50 -3.57
N LEU A 83 0.54 -7.74 -2.47
CA LEU A 83 1.50 -7.94 -1.38
C LEU A 83 0.83 -8.75 -0.29
N TYR A 84 1.47 -9.83 0.13
CA TYR A 84 1.04 -10.65 1.25
C TYR A 84 1.94 -10.37 2.43
N THR A 85 1.35 -10.13 3.59
CA THR A 85 2.11 -9.88 4.82
C THR A 85 1.76 -10.91 5.86
N PHE A 86 2.78 -11.36 6.60
CA PHE A 86 2.60 -12.32 7.67
C PHE A 86 3.28 -11.84 8.96
N GLY A 87 2.59 -12.05 10.07
CA GLY A 87 3.10 -11.85 11.41
C GLY A 87 3.39 -10.39 11.77
N GLY A 88 4.41 -10.22 12.60
CA GLY A 88 4.83 -8.93 13.17
C GLY A 88 4.21 -8.64 14.54
N SER A 89 4.56 -7.49 15.09
CA SER A 89 4.07 -6.97 16.37
C SER A 89 3.65 -5.51 16.23
N ASP A 90 2.62 -5.10 16.96
CA ASP A 90 2.18 -3.71 17.05
C ASP A 90 2.88 -2.91 18.17
N GLY A 91 3.74 -3.57 18.95
CA GLY A 91 4.49 -2.98 20.05
C GLY A 91 3.82 -3.09 21.43
N THR A 92 2.64 -3.71 21.54
CA THR A 92 1.92 -3.89 22.81
C THR A 92 2.15 -5.26 23.47
N THR A 93 1.81 -5.43 24.75
CA THR A 93 1.91 -6.73 25.45
C THR A 93 0.85 -7.71 24.98
N GLU A 94 -0.27 -7.22 24.47
CA GLU A 94 -1.41 -7.99 23.93
C GLU A 94 -1.24 -8.30 22.42
N ALA A 95 -0.15 -7.82 21.81
CA ALA A 95 0.21 -7.75 20.39
C ALA A 95 0.21 -9.04 19.56
N LEU A 96 -0.31 -10.15 20.06
CA LEU A 96 -0.27 -11.43 19.36
C LEU A 96 -1.64 -12.02 19.04
N ASN A 97 -2.72 -11.31 19.40
CA ASN A 97 -4.09 -11.75 19.15
C ASN A 97 -4.72 -11.09 17.91
N PHE A 98 -3.92 -10.54 17.00
CA PHE A 98 -4.42 -10.05 15.71
C PHE A 98 -4.16 -11.07 14.60
N ASN A 99 -5.00 -11.03 13.56
CA ASN A 99 -4.81 -11.91 12.41
C ASN A 99 -3.48 -11.59 11.70
N PRO A 100 -2.54 -12.53 11.65
CA PRO A 100 -1.21 -12.26 11.11
C PRO A 100 -1.19 -12.09 9.60
N PHE A 101 -2.20 -12.58 8.88
CA PHE A 101 -2.14 -12.74 7.43
C PHE A 101 -3.00 -11.72 6.72
N LEU A 102 -2.33 -10.82 6.00
CA LEU A 102 -2.98 -9.74 5.27
C LEU A 102 -2.57 -9.76 3.81
N ARG A 103 -3.41 -9.15 2.99
CA ARG A 103 -3.16 -8.94 1.57
C ARG A 103 -3.48 -7.50 1.19
N LEU A 104 -2.56 -6.85 0.49
CA LEU A 104 -2.79 -5.58 -0.18
C LEU A 104 -2.97 -5.85 -1.68
N SER A 105 -4.08 -5.39 -2.25
CA SER A 105 -4.25 -5.32 -3.71
C SER A 105 -3.53 -4.10 -4.26
N LEU A 106 -2.64 -4.28 -5.24
CA LEU A 106 -1.92 -3.16 -5.86
C LEU A 106 -2.75 -2.45 -6.95
N SER A 107 -3.92 -2.99 -7.32
CA SER A 107 -4.82 -2.33 -8.29
C SER A 107 -5.60 -1.16 -7.70
N ASP A 108 -5.91 -1.21 -6.40
CA ASP A 108 -6.74 -0.24 -5.69
C ASP A 108 -6.14 0.19 -4.34
N ASN A 109 -4.96 -0.35 -3.98
CA ASN A 109 -4.27 -0.11 -2.71
C ASN A 109 -5.15 -0.40 -1.48
N SER A 110 -6.03 -1.40 -1.56
CA SER A 110 -6.89 -1.80 -0.45
C SER A 110 -6.33 -3.03 0.29
N TRP A 111 -6.29 -2.93 1.61
CA TRP A 111 -5.91 -4.02 2.49
C TRP A 111 -7.10 -4.94 2.79
N GLN A 112 -6.79 -6.22 2.94
CA GLN A 112 -7.72 -7.27 3.34
C GLN A 112 -7.07 -8.22 4.33
N THR A 113 -7.80 -8.55 5.39
CA THR A 113 -7.43 -9.63 6.31
C THR A 113 -7.83 -10.98 5.73
N LEU A 114 -6.90 -11.94 5.72
CA LEU A 114 -7.12 -13.29 5.19
C LEU A 114 -7.20 -14.33 6.31
N ALA A 115 -7.83 -15.47 6.06
CA ALA A 115 -7.88 -16.55 7.04
C ALA A 115 -6.48 -17.14 7.28
N CYS A 116 -6.13 -17.35 8.55
CA CYS A 116 -4.86 -17.97 8.95
C CYS A 116 -5.09 -18.85 10.17
N PRO A 117 -4.75 -20.15 10.12
CA PRO A 117 -4.87 -21.06 11.25
C PRO A 117 -3.71 -20.92 12.25
N PHE A 118 -2.63 -20.23 11.88
CA PHE A 118 -1.43 -20.10 12.70
C PHE A 118 -1.43 -18.82 13.54
N LYS A 119 -0.80 -18.92 14.72
CA LYS A 119 -0.53 -17.76 15.59
C LYS A 119 0.39 -16.77 14.88
N THR A 120 0.22 -15.48 15.20
CA THR A 120 1.17 -14.47 14.75
C THR A 120 2.54 -14.70 15.40
N ARG A 121 3.59 -14.49 14.60
CA ARG A 121 4.99 -14.69 14.98
C ARG A 121 5.84 -13.51 14.54
N ILE A 122 6.92 -13.27 15.25
CA ILE A 122 7.89 -12.21 14.97
C ILE A 122 9.24 -12.81 14.57
N LEU A 123 10.10 -11.99 13.98
CA LEU A 123 11.49 -12.36 13.65
C LEU A 123 11.61 -13.62 12.75
N HIS A 124 10.55 -13.95 12.02
CA HIS A 124 10.53 -14.99 11.00
C HIS A 124 10.97 -14.42 9.66
N THR A 125 11.19 -15.29 8.68
CA THR A 125 11.33 -14.88 7.28
C THR A 125 10.25 -15.52 6.43
N ALA A 126 9.90 -14.85 5.33
CA ALA A 126 9.01 -15.38 4.32
C ALA A 126 9.62 -15.16 2.94
N VAL A 127 9.50 -16.16 2.08
CA VAL A 127 9.97 -16.12 0.69
C VAL A 127 8.91 -16.71 -0.23
N THR A 128 8.96 -16.35 -1.50
CA THR A 128 8.14 -16.97 -2.55
C THR A 128 8.96 -17.96 -3.36
N TYR A 129 8.36 -19.10 -3.66
CA TYR A 129 8.90 -20.08 -4.60
C TYR A 129 7.75 -20.79 -5.30
N GLY A 130 7.76 -20.78 -6.64
CA GLY A 130 6.62 -21.19 -7.44
C GLY A 130 5.36 -20.39 -7.07
N ASN A 131 4.24 -21.08 -6.92
CA ASN A 131 2.94 -20.49 -6.55
C ASN A 131 2.67 -20.55 -5.03
N ALA A 132 3.70 -20.45 -4.20
CA ALA A 132 3.55 -20.51 -2.75
C ALA A 132 4.46 -19.53 -2.01
N MET A 133 3.99 -19.12 -0.83
CA MET A 133 4.77 -18.46 0.21
C MET A 133 5.24 -19.49 1.22
N TYR A 134 6.53 -19.45 1.56
CA TYR A 134 7.13 -20.28 2.60
C TYR A 134 7.61 -19.39 3.74
N ILE A 135 7.27 -19.76 4.97
CA ILE A 135 7.67 -19.04 6.19
C ILE A 135 8.49 -19.98 7.06
N TYR A 136 9.68 -19.56 7.46
CA TYR A 136 10.56 -20.35 8.33
C TYR A 136 10.80 -19.66 9.67
N GLY A 137 10.72 -20.46 10.74
CA GLY A 137 11.14 -20.08 12.09
C GLY A 137 10.44 -18.83 12.65
N GLY A 138 11.23 -17.97 13.30
CA GLY A 138 10.76 -16.84 14.10
C GLY A 138 10.47 -17.25 15.54
N GLY A 139 9.63 -16.49 16.22
CA GLY A 139 9.18 -16.84 17.55
C GLY A 139 7.81 -16.32 17.91
N ILE A 140 7.21 -16.99 18.89
CA ILE A 140 5.88 -16.72 19.43
C ILE A 140 5.97 -16.51 20.93
N TYR A 141 5.03 -15.77 21.50
CA TYR A 141 4.83 -15.80 22.95
C TYR A 141 3.69 -16.71 23.30
N GLU A 142 3.91 -17.52 24.33
CA GLU A 142 2.91 -18.42 24.87
C GLU A 142 2.74 -18.18 26.36
N ASP A 143 1.51 -18.36 26.85
CA ASP A 143 1.24 -18.34 28.28
C ASP A 143 1.68 -19.67 28.90
N GLU A 144 2.69 -19.62 29.77
CA GLU A 144 3.12 -20.74 30.59
C GLU A 144 2.52 -20.60 31.99
N ARG A 145 1.84 -21.66 32.46
CA ARG A 145 1.19 -21.67 33.76
C ARG A 145 2.24 -21.81 34.87
N THR A 146 2.40 -20.79 35.68
CA THR A 146 3.37 -20.75 36.80
C THR A 146 2.71 -21.04 38.16
N GLY A 147 1.39 -21.20 38.20
CA GLY A 147 0.62 -21.51 39.40
C GLY A 147 -0.88 -21.70 39.14
N PHE A 148 -1.68 -21.83 40.21
CA PHE A 148 -3.13 -22.03 40.08
C PHE A 148 -3.84 -20.85 39.42
N PHE A 149 -3.39 -19.61 39.69
CA PHE A 149 -3.97 -18.35 39.18
C PHE A 149 -2.96 -17.46 38.45
N SER A 150 -1.76 -17.97 38.12
CA SER A 150 -0.71 -17.17 37.47
C SER A 150 -0.24 -17.83 36.17
N SER A 151 -0.16 -17.02 35.13
CA SER A 151 0.51 -17.33 33.87
C SER A 151 1.60 -16.29 33.59
N GLN A 152 2.63 -16.70 32.87
CA GLN A 152 3.70 -15.84 32.40
C GLN A 152 3.87 -16.00 30.90
N LYS A 153 4.08 -14.90 30.17
CA LYS A 153 4.42 -14.97 28.75
C LYS A 153 5.85 -15.42 28.54
N VAL A 154 6.04 -16.43 27.70
CA VAL A 154 7.34 -17.03 27.38
C VAL A 154 7.55 -17.01 25.89
N PHE A 155 8.71 -16.47 25.48
CA PHE A 155 9.12 -16.48 24.08
C PHE A 155 9.64 -17.86 23.69
N ARG A 156 9.08 -18.44 22.63
CA ARG A 156 9.54 -19.69 22.03
C ARG A 156 10.02 -19.44 20.60
N THR A 157 11.29 -19.76 20.35
CA THR A 157 11.85 -19.79 18.99
C THR A 157 11.33 -21.03 18.26
N LEU A 158 10.90 -20.85 17.02
CA LEU A 158 10.33 -21.88 16.15
C LEU A 158 11.34 -22.32 15.08
N GLY A 159 11.15 -23.54 14.56
CA GLY A 159 11.93 -24.12 13.48
C GLY A 159 11.06 -24.89 12.46
N ASP A 160 9.76 -24.64 12.50
CA ASP A 160 8.79 -25.12 11.52
C ASP A 160 8.90 -24.34 10.20
N MET A 161 8.38 -24.95 9.15
CA MET A 161 8.20 -24.29 7.86
C MET A 161 6.74 -24.36 7.44
N LEU A 162 6.10 -23.20 7.39
CA LEU A 162 4.73 -23.06 6.92
C LEU A 162 4.74 -22.79 5.41
N LYS A 163 3.74 -23.34 4.72
CA LYS A 163 3.47 -23.07 3.30
C LYS A 163 2.06 -22.52 3.16
N TYR A 164 1.92 -21.39 2.49
CA TYR A 164 0.64 -20.92 1.95
C TYR A 164 0.66 -21.05 0.44
N ASP A 165 -0.28 -21.81 -0.11
CA ASP A 165 -0.45 -21.97 -1.54
C ASP A 165 -1.40 -20.90 -2.09
N PHE A 166 -0.94 -20.09 -3.04
CA PHE A 166 -1.73 -18.95 -3.53
C PHE A 166 -2.92 -19.37 -4.40
N GLU A 167 -2.82 -20.50 -5.11
CA GLU A 167 -3.91 -21.03 -5.95
C GLU A 167 -4.93 -21.77 -5.10
N ALA A 168 -4.47 -22.70 -4.26
CA ALA A 168 -5.35 -23.46 -3.37
C ALA A 168 -5.93 -22.58 -2.25
N LYS A 169 -5.27 -21.45 -1.95
CA LYS A 169 -5.59 -20.52 -0.86
C LYS A 169 -5.62 -21.20 0.50
N ASP A 170 -4.74 -22.17 0.67
CA ASP A 170 -4.72 -23.04 1.85
C ASP A 170 -3.32 -23.11 2.48
N TRP A 171 -3.33 -23.42 3.76
CA TRP A 171 -2.16 -23.49 4.62
C TRP A 171 -1.76 -24.95 4.87
N SER A 172 -0.47 -25.22 4.82
CA SER A 172 0.09 -26.53 5.17
C SER A 172 1.44 -26.37 5.88
N GLU A 173 1.83 -27.38 6.66
CA GLU A 173 3.19 -27.48 7.21
C GLU A 173 4.05 -28.36 6.30
N VAL A 174 5.29 -27.94 6.07
CA VAL A 174 6.27 -28.76 5.35
C VAL A 174 6.86 -29.76 6.35
N ALA A 175 6.41 -31.01 6.26
CA ALA A 175 6.51 -32.03 7.30
C ALA A 175 7.93 -32.45 7.75
N GLU A 176 8.98 -32.08 7.01
CA GLU A 176 10.38 -32.37 7.36
C GLU A 176 11.13 -31.07 7.67
N GLY A 177 11.07 -30.61 8.93
CA GLY A 177 11.87 -29.48 9.41
C GLY A 177 13.30 -29.89 9.81
N THR A 178 14.23 -28.93 9.86
CA THR A 178 15.63 -29.13 10.34
C THR A 178 15.75 -29.55 11.81
N ASN A 179 14.66 -29.48 12.57
CA ASN A 179 14.62 -29.41 14.04
C ASN A 179 15.39 -28.20 14.64
N GLU A 180 15.92 -27.31 13.81
CA GLU A 180 16.71 -26.16 14.24
C GLU A 180 15.86 -24.90 14.33
N THR A 181 15.58 -24.49 15.57
CA THR A 181 14.82 -23.27 15.85
C THR A 181 15.66 -22.02 15.61
N ARG A 182 15.17 -21.09 14.79
CA ARG A 182 15.86 -19.81 14.50
C ARG A 182 14.91 -18.61 14.48
N ASP A 183 15.30 -17.53 15.13
CA ASP A 183 14.69 -16.20 15.04
C ASP A 183 15.68 -15.18 14.47
N GLY A 184 15.18 -14.12 13.85
CA GLY A 184 15.95 -12.96 13.40
C GLY A 184 16.95 -13.25 12.28
N HIS A 185 16.78 -14.36 11.58
CA HIS A 185 17.56 -14.77 10.41
C HIS A 185 17.10 -14.02 9.14
N CYS A 186 17.85 -14.16 8.05
CA CYS A 186 17.41 -13.80 6.69
C CYS A 186 17.19 -15.07 5.87
N ALA A 187 16.31 -15.00 4.87
CA ALA A 187 16.12 -16.06 3.89
C ALA A 187 16.20 -15.49 2.48
N ILE A 188 16.91 -16.19 1.60
CA ILE A 188 17.13 -15.81 0.20
C ILE A 188 16.89 -17.03 -0.68
N VAL A 189 16.09 -16.88 -1.72
CA VAL A 189 15.85 -17.94 -2.71
C VAL A 189 16.80 -17.74 -3.90
N ILE A 190 17.54 -18.79 -4.24
CA ILE A 190 18.38 -18.86 -5.43
C ILE A 190 18.03 -20.18 -6.12
N ASP A 191 17.50 -20.08 -7.33
CA ASP A 191 16.94 -21.21 -8.09
C ASP A 191 15.93 -22.02 -7.25
N ASN A 192 16.17 -23.32 -7.04
CA ASN A 192 15.33 -24.23 -6.26
C ASN A 192 15.74 -24.33 -4.78
N GLN A 193 16.58 -23.43 -4.27
CA GLN A 193 17.10 -23.49 -2.90
C GLN A 193 16.82 -22.21 -2.12
N MET A 194 16.39 -22.37 -0.87
CA MET A 194 16.29 -21.30 0.13
C MET A 194 17.48 -21.37 1.08
N TYR A 195 18.27 -20.29 1.11
CA TYR A 195 19.39 -20.10 2.01
C TYR A 195 18.93 -19.27 3.21
N ILE A 196 19.07 -19.81 4.42
CA ILE A 196 18.75 -19.16 5.69
C ILE A 196 20.04 -18.78 6.40
N ILE A 197 20.26 -17.48 6.57
CA ILE A 197 21.52 -16.89 7.02
C ILE A 197 21.37 -16.27 8.41
N GLY A 198 22.27 -16.65 9.32
CA GLY A 198 22.37 -16.08 10.66
C GLY A 198 21.16 -16.38 11.54
N GLY A 199 20.77 -15.38 12.33
CA GLY A 199 19.73 -15.49 13.35
C GLY A 199 20.24 -15.99 14.69
N SER A 200 19.32 -16.17 15.62
CA SER A 200 19.56 -16.62 16.97
C SER A 200 18.55 -17.65 17.45
N LYS A 201 18.86 -18.25 18.59
CA LYS A 201 17.94 -19.00 19.43
C LYS A 201 17.93 -18.36 20.80
N THR A 202 16.74 -17.92 21.22
CA THR A 202 16.55 -17.41 22.58
C THR A 202 16.64 -18.57 23.57
N VAL A 203 17.48 -18.42 24.60
CA VAL A 203 17.61 -19.38 25.70
C VAL A 203 16.80 -18.87 26.88
N THR A 204 15.88 -19.71 27.36
CA THR A 204 15.01 -19.40 28.50
C THR A 204 15.35 -20.25 29.71
N GLN A 205 15.35 -19.64 30.90
CA GLN A 205 15.43 -20.32 32.19
C GLN A 205 14.30 -19.80 33.08
N ASN A 206 13.54 -20.70 33.72
CA ASN A 206 12.37 -20.35 34.53
C ASN A 206 11.43 -19.38 33.80
N SER A 207 11.07 -19.70 32.55
CA SER A 207 10.12 -18.91 31.75
C SER A 207 10.61 -17.48 31.41
N LYS A 208 11.88 -17.15 31.66
CA LYS A 208 12.51 -15.86 31.32
C LYS A 208 13.61 -16.05 30.29
N ALA A 209 13.66 -15.19 29.28
CA ALA A 209 14.77 -15.12 28.34
C ALA A 209 16.03 -14.64 29.09
N ILE A 210 17.11 -15.42 29.06
CA ILE A 210 18.36 -15.12 29.76
C ILE A 210 19.52 -14.79 28.81
N SER A 211 19.52 -15.37 27.62
CA SER A 211 20.56 -15.13 26.61
C SER A 211 20.06 -15.48 25.20
N SER A 212 20.84 -15.11 24.19
CA SER A 212 20.63 -15.53 22.81
C SER A 212 21.88 -16.22 22.29
N VAL A 213 21.71 -17.38 21.68
CA VAL A 213 22.77 -18.09 20.96
C VAL A 213 22.65 -17.72 19.49
N PHE A 214 23.68 -17.08 18.93
CA PHE A 214 23.65 -16.67 17.54
C PHE A 214 24.29 -17.73 16.63
N PHE A 215 23.66 -18.02 15.50
CA PHE A 215 24.09 -19.09 14.60
C PHE A 215 25.16 -18.62 13.60
N ASN A 216 26.28 -19.33 13.59
CA ASN A 216 27.36 -19.21 12.59
C ASN A 216 27.24 -20.26 11.47
N THR A 217 26.05 -20.82 11.27
CA THR A 217 25.75 -21.79 10.21
C THR A 217 24.68 -21.22 9.30
N MET A 218 24.69 -21.66 8.04
CA MET A 218 23.66 -21.35 7.06
C MET A 218 22.88 -22.63 6.77
N LEU A 219 21.56 -22.56 6.86
CA LEU A 219 20.70 -23.68 6.44
C LEU A 219 20.35 -23.50 4.97
N VAL A 220 20.30 -24.60 4.23
CA VAL A 220 19.83 -24.58 2.85
C VAL A 220 18.75 -25.63 2.70
N PHE A 221 17.56 -25.18 2.30
CA PHE A 221 16.42 -26.02 1.97
C PHE A 221 16.29 -26.14 0.46
N ASN A 222 16.10 -27.35 -0.06
CA ASN A 222 15.80 -27.56 -1.46
C ASN A 222 14.29 -27.77 -1.64
N PHE A 223 13.64 -26.94 -2.45
CA PHE A 223 12.18 -26.98 -2.65
C PHE A 223 11.69 -28.18 -3.46
N GLU A 224 12.54 -28.81 -4.28
CA GLU A 224 12.19 -29.95 -5.11
C GLU A 224 12.35 -31.28 -4.35
N THR A 225 13.45 -31.44 -3.63
CA THR A 225 13.72 -32.66 -2.86
C THR A 225 13.17 -32.61 -1.43
N LEU A 226 12.77 -31.43 -0.96
CA LEU A 226 12.32 -31.16 0.42
C LEU A 226 13.37 -31.50 1.48
N THR A 227 14.65 -31.47 1.11
CA THR A 227 15.76 -31.83 2.02
C THR A 227 16.52 -30.60 2.51
N TRP A 228 17.14 -30.75 3.68
CA TRP A 228 17.97 -29.74 4.31
C TRP A 228 19.45 -30.10 4.28
N LYS A 229 20.31 -29.08 4.15
CA LYS A 229 21.75 -29.18 4.40
C LYS A 229 22.21 -27.99 5.25
N THR A 230 23.26 -28.20 6.04
CA THR A 230 23.88 -27.15 6.86
C THR A 230 25.27 -26.84 6.31
N LEU A 231 25.50 -25.57 6.03
CA LEU A 231 26.78 -25.04 5.59
C LEU A 231 27.42 -24.23 6.72
N SER A 232 28.75 -24.22 6.77
CA SER A 232 29.47 -23.34 7.68
C SER A 232 29.41 -21.90 7.17
N ALA A 233 29.11 -20.96 8.07
CA ALA A 233 29.35 -19.54 7.83
C ALA A 233 30.53 -19.10 8.72
N PRO A 234 31.23 -18.02 8.37
CA PRO A 234 32.22 -17.44 9.27
C PRO A 234 31.56 -17.09 10.59
N SER A 235 32.37 -16.95 11.64
CA SER A 235 31.98 -16.82 13.05
C SER A 235 31.28 -15.49 13.39
N PHE A 236 30.22 -15.16 12.66
CA PHE A 236 29.44 -13.96 12.79
C PHE A 236 27.96 -14.24 13.05
N GLY A 237 27.68 -15.12 14.01
CA GLY A 237 26.31 -15.30 14.48
C GLY A 237 25.68 -13.95 14.83
N ARG A 238 24.72 -13.54 14.00
CA ARG A 238 24.03 -12.25 14.11
C ARG A 238 22.70 -12.23 13.36
N LEU A 239 21.86 -11.29 13.74
CA LEU A 239 20.63 -10.92 13.05
C LEU A 239 21.03 -9.95 11.94
N CYS A 240 21.34 -10.47 10.77
CA CYS A 240 21.86 -9.70 9.64
C CYS A 240 20.75 -9.20 8.70
N SER A 241 21.16 -8.46 7.66
CA SER A 241 20.35 -8.22 6.47
C SER A 241 21.13 -8.78 5.29
N ALA A 242 20.48 -9.60 4.46
CA ALA A 242 21.11 -10.30 3.35
C ALA A 242 20.35 -10.03 2.04
N THR A 243 21.06 -10.10 0.92
CA THR A 243 20.47 -9.98 -0.42
C THR A 243 21.25 -10.79 -1.44
N HIS A 244 20.67 -11.02 -2.62
CA HIS A 244 21.27 -11.81 -3.70
C HIS A 244 21.65 -10.93 -4.89
N TYR A 245 22.82 -11.21 -5.47
CA TYR A 245 23.28 -10.62 -6.72
C TYR A 245 24.20 -11.60 -7.45
N LYS A 246 24.12 -11.66 -8.78
CA LYS A 246 25.10 -12.40 -9.60
C LYS A 246 26.31 -11.51 -9.82
N ASP A 247 27.50 -11.97 -9.45
CA ASP A 247 28.70 -11.17 -9.63
C ASP A 247 29.13 -11.02 -11.11
N LEU A 248 30.21 -10.28 -11.36
CA LEU A 248 30.74 -10.04 -12.71
C LEU A 248 31.11 -11.32 -13.48
N SER A 249 31.31 -12.44 -12.78
CA SER A 249 31.56 -13.75 -13.40
C SER A 249 30.28 -14.55 -13.65
N GLY A 250 29.11 -13.99 -13.30
CA GLY A 250 27.81 -14.63 -13.40
C GLY A 250 27.47 -15.56 -12.23
N ASN A 251 28.31 -15.62 -11.19
CA ASN A 251 28.11 -16.53 -10.06
C ASN A 251 27.11 -15.95 -9.05
N ASP A 252 26.18 -16.77 -8.59
CA ASP A 252 25.24 -16.39 -7.54
C ASP A 252 25.96 -16.11 -6.23
N CYS A 253 25.71 -14.91 -5.68
CA CYS A 253 26.35 -14.47 -4.47
C CYS A 253 25.33 -13.91 -3.47
N ILE A 254 25.52 -14.25 -2.19
CA ILE A 254 24.74 -13.69 -1.08
C ILE A 254 25.59 -12.63 -0.41
N TYR A 255 25.07 -11.42 -0.36
CA TYR A 255 25.71 -10.28 0.29
C TYR A 255 25.05 -10.01 1.63
N VAL A 256 25.85 -9.85 2.68
CA VAL A 256 25.39 -9.68 4.07
C VAL A 256 25.99 -8.40 4.64
N PHE A 257 25.15 -7.49 5.10
CA PHE A 257 25.60 -6.25 5.72
C PHE A 257 25.12 -6.12 7.17
N GLY A 258 26.07 -5.83 8.06
CA GLY A 258 25.82 -5.47 9.45
C GLY A 258 25.07 -6.52 10.24
N GLY A 259 24.21 -6.05 11.15
CA GLY A 259 23.40 -6.90 12.04
C GLY A 259 23.74 -6.77 13.52
N TYR A 260 22.97 -7.47 14.34
CA TYR A 260 23.11 -7.48 15.80
C TYR A 260 23.56 -8.86 16.29
N GLY A 261 24.63 -8.93 17.08
CA GLY A 261 25.21 -10.21 17.47
C GLY A 261 25.96 -10.17 18.80
N HIS A 262 26.98 -11.03 18.93
CA HIS A 262 27.72 -11.26 20.16
C HIS A 262 28.20 -9.96 20.84
N GLY A 263 28.05 -9.90 22.17
CA GLY A 263 28.40 -8.72 22.97
C GLY A 263 27.40 -7.56 22.85
N ASN A 264 26.20 -7.82 22.33
CA ASN A 264 25.11 -6.86 22.19
C ASN A 264 25.47 -5.64 21.34
N LYS A 265 26.26 -5.85 20.28
CA LYS A 265 26.78 -4.80 19.40
C LYS A 265 26.19 -4.88 17.99
N THR A 266 26.05 -3.71 17.39
CA THR A 266 25.79 -3.58 15.96
C THR A 266 27.08 -3.75 15.16
N ASN A 267 26.97 -4.38 13.99
CA ASN A 267 28.09 -4.59 13.07
C ASN A 267 27.89 -3.76 11.80
N GLY A 268 28.99 -3.40 11.14
CA GLY A 268 29.00 -2.68 9.86
C GLY A 268 29.89 -3.34 8.83
N ASP A 269 30.17 -4.63 9.02
CA ASP A 269 30.93 -5.43 8.09
C ASP A 269 30.06 -5.85 6.90
N PHE A 270 30.68 -5.89 5.72
CA PHE A 270 30.03 -6.28 4.48
C PHE A 270 30.67 -7.54 3.91
N TRP A 271 29.91 -8.63 3.83
CA TRP A 271 30.38 -9.96 3.41
C TRP A 271 29.72 -10.40 2.11
N LYS A 272 30.43 -11.21 1.34
CA LYS A 272 29.96 -11.90 0.14
C LYS A 272 30.19 -13.39 0.30
N TYR A 273 29.16 -14.19 0.12
CA TYR A 273 29.24 -15.63 -0.05
C TYR A 273 29.06 -15.96 -1.53
N ASN A 274 30.05 -16.62 -2.14
CA ASN A 274 29.91 -17.18 -3.48
C ASN A 274 29.32 -18.58 -3.36
N VAL A 275 28.13 -18.79 -3.94
CA VAL A 275 27.38 -20.05 -3.86
C VAL A 275 28.10 -21.18 -4.61
N PHE A 276 28.76 -20.87 -5.73
CA PHE A 276 29.48 -21.86 -6.54
C PHE A 276 30.77 -22.32 -5.84
N GLU A 277 31.53 -21.38 -5.28
CA GLU A 277 32.81 -21.67 -4.61
C GLU A 277 32.65 -22.15 -3.16
N ASP A 278 31.44 -22.09 -2.60
CA ASP A 278 31.16 -22.30 -1.17
C ASP A 278 32.11 -21.48 -0.28
N LYS A 279 32.29 -20.20 -0.61
CA LYS A 279 33.32 -19.37 0.00
C LYS A 279 32.83 -17.98 0.40
N TRP A 280 33.15 -17.60 1.63
CA TRP A 280 32.93 -16.26 2.16
C TRP A 280 34.14 -15.36 1.97
N ASN A 281 33.90 -14.12 1.59
CA ASN A 281 34.90 -13.07 1.44
C ASN A 281 34.38 -11.76 2.06
N LEU A 282 35.26 -11.03 2.74
CA LEU A 282 34.95 -9.70 3.25
C LEU A 282 35.04 -8.68 2.08
N VAL A 283 33.97 -7.92 1.87
CA VAL A 283 33.83 -6.87 0.85
C VAL A 283 33.79 -5.49 1.50
N GLN A 284 34.47 -5.33 2.64
CA GLN A 284 34.50 -4.06 3.35
C GLN A 284 35.05 -2.95 2.45
N LYS A 285 34.34 -1.81 2.40
CA LYS A 285 34.68 -0.65 1.59
C LYS A 285 34.47 0.64 2.37
N ASP A 286 35.25 1.66 2.03
CA ASP A 286 35.07 3.00 2.56
C ASP A 286 33.72 3.58 2.12
N GLY A 287 33.19 4.51 2.92
CA GLY A 287 31.87 5.11 2.67
C GLY A 287 30.67 4.22 3.01
N ALA A 288 30.90 3.02 3.54
CA ALA A 288 29.82 2.14 3.99
C ALA A 288 28.97 2.79 5.11
N PRO A 289 27.68 2.43 5.22
CA PRO A 289 26.82 2.87 6.31
C PRO A 289 27.41 2.52 7.69
N SER A 290 27.03 3.30 8.71
CA SER A 290 27.44 3.00 10.09
C SER A 290 26.92 1.62 10.56
N PRO A 291 27.63 0.94 11.50
CA PRO A 291 27.19 -0.34 12.06
C PRO A 291 25.75 -0.33 12.56
N ARG A 292 24.88 -1.20 12.01
CA ARG A 292 23.43 -1.16 12.25
C ARG A 292 22.75 -2.51 12.09
N TYR A 293 21.51 -2.63 12.57
CA TYR A 293 20.63 -3.77 12.33
C TYR A 293 19.19 -3.33 12.03
N GLY A 294 18.38 -4.24 11.49
CA GLY A 294 16.98 -3.99 11.16
C GLY A 294 16.77 -3.04 9.98
N GLN A 295 17.80 -2.81 9.18
CA GLN A 295 17.71 -2.15 7.88
C GLN A 295 17.19 -3.10 6.80
N SER A 296 16.56 -2.54 5.76
CA SER A 296 16.30 -3.28 4.52
C SER A 296 17.50 -3.23 3.58
N ALA A 297 17.71 -4.29 2.79
CA ALA A 297 18.69 -4.34 1.72
C ALA A 297 18.08 -5.05 0.50
N ASN A 298 18.00 -4.35 -0.63
CA ASN A 298 17.38 -4.88 -1.85
C ASN A 298 18.25 -4.59 -3.06
N VAL A 299 18.30 -5.50 -4.03
CA VAL A 299 19.09 -5.34 -5.25
C VAL A 299 18.19 -4.99 -6.43
N HIS A 300 18.59 -3.98 -7.18
CA HIS A 300 18.01 -3.67 -8.49
C HIS A 300 19.14 -3.33 -9.46
N GLN A 301 19.17 -4.01 -10.61
CA GLN A 301 20.30 -3.95 -11.56
C GLN A 301 21.62 -4.23 -10.82
N ASP A 302 22.65 -3.43 -11.06
CA ASP A 302 23.97 -3.58 -10.46
C ASP A 302 24.16 -2.80 -9.16
N LYS A 303 23.07 -2.54 -8.44
CA LYS A 303 23.10 -1.80 -7.18
C LYS A 303 22.30 -2.46 -6.07
N LEU A 304 22.89 -2.51 -4.88
CA LEU A 304 22.21 -2.78 -3.62
C LEU A 304 21.74 -1.46 -3.02
N TYR A 305 20.50 -1.39 -2.58
CA TYR A 305 19.87 -0.24 -1.94
C TYR A 305 19.51 -0.56 -0.49
N MET A 306 19.93 0.28 0.44
CA MET A 306 19.78 0.07 1.87
C MET A 306 19.11 1.26 2.55
N TYR A 307 18.10 0.98 3.38
CA TYR A 307 17.31 2.01 4.04
C TYR A 307 17.14 1.76 5.54
N GLY A 308 17.37 2.81 6.33
CA GLY A 308 17.05 2.87 7.75
C GLY A 308 17.89 1.94 8.65
N GLY A 309 17.24 1.39 9.68
CA GLY A 309 17.85 0.55 10.71
C GLY A 309 18.19 1.31 11.99
N TYR A 310 18.85 0.63 12.91
CA TYR A 310 19.24 1.17 14.21
C TYR A 310 20.72 0.88 14.51
N SER A 311 21.40 1.86 15.08
CA SER A 311 22.79 1.77 15.53
C SER A 311 22.95 2.28 16.96
N SER A 312 24.17 2.25 17.50
CA SER A 312 24.52 2.94 18.75
C SER A 312 24.25 4.45 18.75
N LYS A 313 24.09 5.07 17.58
CA LYS A 313 23.71 6.49 17.42
C LYS A 313 22.20 6.71 17.30
N GLY A 314 21.40 5.66 17.43
CA GLY A 314 19.94 5.70 17.31
C GLY A 314 19.41 5.21 15.96
N PHE A 315 18.14 5.53 15.70
CA PHE A 315 17.41 5.15 14.48
C PHE A 315 17.81 6.00 13.29
N HIS A 316 17.85 5.35 12.13
CA HIS A 316 18.26 5.97 10.88
C HIS A 316 17.10 6.11 9.89
N ARG A 317 17.20 7.13 9.03
CA ARG A 317 16.37 7.34 7.84
C ARG A 317 17.22 7.57 6.58
N ASP A 318 18.51 7.29 6.68
CA ASP A 318 19.46 7.46 5.59
C ASP A 318 19.24 6.36 4.53
N PHE A 319 19.57 6.70 3.29
CA PHE A 319 19.42 5.84 2.14
C PHE A 319 20.76 5.72 1.44
N TYR A 320 21.21 4.50 1.21
CA TYR A 320 22.48 4.22 0.57
C TYR A 320 22.30 3.31 -0.62
N SER A 321 23.20 3.44 -1.59
CA SER A 321 23.44 2.42 -2.59
C SER A 321 24.87 1.91 -2.54
N PHE A 322 25.06 0.64 -2.90
CA PHE A 322 26.35 0.06 -3.21
C PHE A 322 26.35 -0.35 -4.68
N ASP A 323 27.27 0.18 -5.47
CA ASP A 323 27.47 -0.18 -6.87
C ASP A 323 28.36 -1.42 -6.96
N PHE A 324 27.82 -2.54 -7.44
CA PHE A 324 28.56 -3.80 -7.50
C PHE A 324 29.69 -3.79 -8.55
N ILE A 325 29.59 -2.93 -9.57
CA ILE A 325 30.60 -2.80 -10.63
C ILE A 325 31.76 -1.97 -10.13
N LYS A 326 31.47 -0.81 -9.53
CA LYS A 326 32.49 0.12 -9.00
C LYS A 326 33.02 -0.32 -7.63
N ALA A 327 32.26 -1.15 -6.92
CA ALA A 327 32.51 -1.54 -5.54
C ALA A 327 32.57 -0.34 -4.58
N GLU A 328 31.63 0.60 -4.74
CA GLU A 328 31.58 1.86 -4.01
C GLU A 328 30.21 2.08 -3.35
N TRP A 329 30.22 2.57 -2.12
CA TRP A 329 29.03 3.05 -1.43
C TRP A 329 28.74 4.51 -1.78
N THR A 330 27.46 4.86 -1.92
CA THR A 330 27.01 6.22 -2.15
C THR A 330 25.79 6.50 -1.27
N ALA A 331 25.85 7.55 -0.45
CA ALA A 331 24.68 8.08 0.24
C ALA A 331 23.77 8.77 -0.77
N ILE A 332 22.50 8.40 -0.79
CA ILE A 332 21.47 9.00 -1.65
C ILE A 332 20.72 10.04 -0.80
N PRO A 333 20.76 11.33 -1.16
CA PRO A 333 19.96 12.35 -0.49
C PRO A 333 18.47 12.00 -0.55
N THR A 334 17.78 12.04 0.60
CA THR A 334 16.37 11.67 0.68
C THR A 334 15.65 12.35 1.84
N GLU A 335 14.41 12.76 1.58
CA GLU A 335 13.39 13.14 2.56
C GLU A 335 12.35 12.03 2.76
N GLY A 336 12.73 10.78 2.45
CA GLY A 336 11.84 9.63 2.45
C GLY A 336 11.30 9.20 3.82
N PRO A 337 10.95 7.92 4.00
CA PRO A 337 10.27 7.44 5.20
C PRO A 337 10.87 7.97 6.53
N PRO A 338 10.07 8.19 7.60
CA PRO A 338 10.65 8.53 8.89
C PRO A 338 11.59 7.42 9.40
N LYS A 339 12.47 7.81 10.33
CA LYS A 339 13.45 6.92 10.99
C LYS A 339 12.76 5.65 11.44
N ARG A 340 13.28 4.48 11.06
CA ARG A 340 12.64 3.19 11.37
C ARG A 340 13.60 2.02 11.31
N ARG A 341 13.23 0.91 11.95
CA ARG A 341 13.88 -0.40 11.84
C ARG A 341 12.83 -1.49 11.66
N ARG A 342 13.26 -2.68 11.23
CA ARG A 342 12.46 -3.91 11.10
C ARG A 342 11.19 -3.70 10.26
N HIS A 343 11.28 -2.79 9.29
CA HIS A 343 10.33 -2.66 8.20
C HIS A 343 10.56 -3.76 7.17
N SER A 344 9.53 -4.09 6.43
CA SER A 344 9.64 -4.95 5.25
C SER A 344 9.90 -4.10 4.01
N CYS A 345 10.65 -4.65 3.06
CA CYS A 345 11.02 -3.94 1.85
C CYS A 345 11.28 -4.94 0.73
N LEU A 346 10.85 -4.64 -0.49
CA LEU A 346 11.03 -5.50 -1.66
C LEU A 346 11.06 -4.67 -2.95
N ILE A 347 11.57 -5.26 -4.03
CA ILE A 347 11.53 -4.68 -5.37
C ILE A 347 10.29 -5.18 -6.11
N LEU A 348 9.54 -4.25 -6.69
CA LEU A 348 8.49 -4.55 -7.65
C LEU A 348 8.89 -4.03 -9.02
N THR A 349 8.65 -4.82 -10.05
CA THR A 349 8.76 -4.39 -11.45
C THR A 349 7.38 -4.41 -12.06
N ASP A 350 6.94 -3.27 -12.59
CA ASP A 350 5.71 -3.18 -13.37
C ASP A 350 5.89 -3.89 -14.71
N GLU A 351 5.08 -4.91 -14.97
CA GLU A 351 5.23 -5.76 -16.18
C GLU A 351 4.98 -5.00 -17.48
N ALA A 352 4.10 -4.00 -17.47
CA ALA A 352 3.73 -3.26 -18.68
C ALA A 352 4.79 -2.25 -19.09
N SER A 353 5.35 -1.53 -18.10
CA SER A 353 6.34 -0.48 -18.32
C SER A 353 7.79 -0.92 -18.13
N GLY A 354 8.02 -2.06 -17.48
CA GLY A 354 9.34 -2.49 -17.01
C GLY A 354 9.90 -1.62 -15.87
N GLN A 355 9.13 -0.66 -15.36
CA GLN A 355 9.59 0.27 -14.33
C GLN A 355 9.68 -0.44 -12.99
N ALA A 356 10.88 -0.47 -12.42
CA ALA A 356 11.11 -0.99 -11.09
C ALA A 356 10.95 0.09 -10.01
N ARG A 357 10.57 -0.36 -8.82
CA ARG A 357 10.47 0.46 -7.60
C ARG A 357 10.78 -0.37 -6.37
N ILE A 358 11.30 0.29 -5.35
CA ILE A 358 11.34 -0.23 -3.99
C ILE A 358 9.96 0.03 -3.36
N VAL A 359 9.40 -0.95 -2.67
CA VAL A 359 8.25 -0.76 -1.79
C VAL A 359 8.65 -1.08 -0.35
N LEU A 360 8.39 -0.15 0.57
CA LEU A 360 8.68 -0.26 1.99
C LEU A 360 7.38 -0.21 2.79
N TYR A 361 7.22 -1.13 3.74
CA TYR A 361 6.04 -1.23 4.58
C TYR A 361 6.39 -1.44 6.06
N GLY A 362 5.72 -0.66 6.90
CA GLY A 362 5.76 -0.81 8.35
C GLY A 362 7.10 -0.45 8.99
N GLY A 363 7.41 -1.11 10.11
CA GLY A 363 8.59 -0.84 10.94
C GLY A 363 8.26 -0.08 12.21
N ALA A 364 9.29 0.16 13.04
CA ALA A 364 9.12 0.82 14.33
C ALA A 364 10.18 1.90 14.59
N TYR A 365 9.78 2.88 15.40
CA TYR A 365 10.58 3.97 15.95
C TYR A 365 10.23 4.18 17.42
N ILE A 366 11.16 3.86 18.34
CA ILE A 366 10.95 3.97 19.80
C ILE A 366 9.62 3.30 20.22
N SER A 367 8.58 4.09 20.51
CA SER A 367 7.25 3.66 20.93
C SER A 367 6.20 3.71 19.80
N CYS A 368 6.58 4.16 18.62
CA CYS A 368 5.72 4.25 17.44
C CYS A 368 5.96 3.05 16.53
N THR A 369 4.87 2.42 16.09
CA THR A 369 4.86 1.45 15.01
C THR A 369 4.20 2.07 13.78
N TYR A 370 4.61 1.64 12.59
CA TYR A 370 4.12 2.17 11.32
C TYR A 370 3.27 1.14 10.57
N ASN A 371 2.26 1.60 9.82
CA ASN A 371 1.52 0.84 8.80
C ASN A 371 1.52 1.57 7.45
N ASP A 372 2.40 2.56 7.27
CA ASP A 372 2.52 3.31 6.03
C ASP A 372 3.22 2.47 4.95
N LEU A 373 2.83 2.74 3.70
CA LEU A 373 3.41 2.13 2.51
C LEU A 373 4.12 3.23 1.72
N TRP A 374 5.39 3.00 1.40
CA TRP A 374 6.21 3.93 0.65
C TRP A 374 6.75 3.28 -0.61
N GLU A 375 6.90 4.07 -1.68
CA GLU A 375 7.62 3.66 -2.88
C GLU A 375 8.79 4.59 -3.20
N TYR A 376 9.87 4.01 -3.73
CA TYR A 376 10.94 4.73 -4.40
C TYR A 376 11.04 4.20 -5.83
N LYS A 377 10.68 5.04 -6.81
CA LYS A 377 10.82 4.67 -8.22
C LYS A 377 12.26 4.90 -8.64
N PHE A 378 12.88 3.89 -9.23
CA PHE A 378 14.23 4.09 -9.78
C PHE A 378 14.15 5.08 -10.94
N PRO A 379 15.11 6.03 -11.06
CA PRO A 379 15.19 6.89 -12.22
C PRO A 379 15.24 6.04 -13.49
N SER A 380 14.24 6.19 -14.37
CA SER A 380 14.24 5.52 -15.66
C SER A 380 15.43 6.06 -16.45
N LEU A 381 16.29 5.17 -16.96
CA LEU A 381 17.36 5.56 -17.88
C LEU A 381 16.80 6.06 -19.23
N VAL A 382 15.50 5.81 -19.49
CA VAL A 382 14.77 6.22 -20.69
C VAL A 382 13.43 6.81 -20.28
N HIS A 383 13.11 8.02 -20.75
CA HIS A 383 11.80 8.63 -20.56
C HIS A 383 10.77 7.90 -21.44
N ILE A 384 9.88 7.12 -20.83
CA ILE A 384 8.70 6.56 -21.49
C ILE A 384 7.57 7.60 -21.33
N PRO A 385 7.08 8.22 -22.42
CA PRO A 385 5.94 9.13 -22.33
C PRO A 385 4.73 8.42 -21.70
N SER A 386 3.98 9.13 -20.85
CA SER A 386 2.77 8.58 -20.24
C SER A 386 1.77 8.13 -21.31
N ASP A 387 1.09 7.01 -21.07
CA ASP A 387 -0.05 6.58 -21.90
C ASP A 387 -1.10 7.70 -21.91
N LYS A 388 -1.43 8.18 -23.11
CA LYS A 388 -2.40 9.26 -23.35
C LYS A 388 -3.73 8.74 -23.87
N ILE A 389 -3.94 7.44 -24.02
CA ILE A 389 -5.12 6.89 -24.67
C ILE A 389 -6.43 7.46 -24.10
N VAL A 390 -6.54 7.55 -22.77
CA VAL A 390 -7.73 8.08 -22.10
C VAL A 390 -7.92 9.58 -22.39
N ASP A 391 -6.83 10.34 -22.41
CA ASP A 391 -6.86 11.78 -22.66
C ASP A 391 -7.12 12.06 -24.15
N ASP A 392 -6.55 11.27 -25.05
CA ASP A 392 -6.75 11.35 -26.50
C ASP A 392 -8.20 11.06 -26.88
N PHE A 393 -8.83 10.04 -26.28
CA PHE A 393 -10.26 9.78 -26.49
C PHE A 393 -11.18 10.85 -25.86
N SER A 394 -10.77 11.44 -24.74
CA SER A 394 -11.51 12.57 -24.15
C SER A 394 -11.44 13.79 -25.07
N TYR A 395 -10.23 14.09 -25.58
CA TYR A 395 -10.00 15.16 -26.55
C TYR A 395 -10.77 14.93 -27.85
N LEU A 396 -10.82 13.68 -28.34
CA LEU A 396 -11.60 13.29 -29.52
C LEU A 396 -13.10 13.58 -29.35
N LEU A 397 -13.68 13.35 -28.17
CA LEU A 397 -15.08 13.68 -27.90
C LEU A 397 -15.29 15.19 -27.83
N GLU A 398 -14.40 15.93 -27.16
CA GLU A 398 -14.50 17.40 -27.05
C GLU A 398 -14.40 18.10 -28.40
N HIS A 399 -13.63 17.54 -29.33
CA HIS A 399 -13.41 18.07 -30.68
C HIS A 399 -14.12 17.23 -31.75
N ALA A 400 -15.17 16.48 -31.41
CA ALA A 400 -15.80 15.53 -32.33
C ALA A 400 -16.34 16.18 -33.63
N GLN A 401 -16.66 17.48 -33.61
CA GLN A 401 -17.02 18.22 -34.83
C GLN A 401 -15.88 18.34 -35.84
N GLU A 402 -14.65 18.45 -35.35
CA GLU A 402 -13.42 18.58 -36.14
C GLU A 402 -12.89 17.22 -36.61
N TYR A 403 -13.26 16.14 -35.91
CA TYR A 403 -12.79 14.79 -36.15
C TYR A 403 -13.93 13.85 -36.51
N PHE A 404 -14.18 13.64 -37.80
CA PHE A 404 -14.96 12.54 -38.39
C PHE A 404 -16.25 12.07 -37.66
N SER A 405 -16.94 12.93 -36.89
CA SER A 405 -18.18 12.53 -36.22
C SER A 405 -19.23 12.07 -37.24
N ASP A 406 -19.74 10.86 -37.01
CA ASP A 406 -20.69 10.16 -37.86
C ASP A 406 -22.09 10.07 -37.21
N VAL A 407 -22.26 10.64 -36.01
CA VAL A 407 -23.54 10.86 -35.35
C VAL A 407 -23.57 12.17 -34.57
N THR A 408 -24.72 12.84 -34.58
CA THR A 408 -25.04 14.05 -33.81
C THR A 408 -26.31 13.80 -33.01
N PHE A 409 -26.27 14.04 -31.69
CA PHE A 409 -27.43 13.95 -30.82
C PHE A 409 -28.03 15.35 -30.60
N LEU A 410 -29.35 15.46 -30.77
CA LEU A 410 -30.11 16.65 -30.40
C LEU A 410 -30.74 16.42 -29.03
N LEU A 411 -30.25 17.14 -28.03
CA LEU A 411 -30.59 16.97 -26.61
C LEU A 411 -31.36 18.18 -26.09
N VAL A 412 -32.12 17.99 -25.02
CA VAL A 412 -32.93 19.05 -24.43
C VAL A 412 -32.06 19.96 -23.55
N ASP A 413 -32.22 21.27 -23.74
CA ASP A 413 -31.67 22.30 -22.86
C ASP A 413 -32.71 22.65 -21.78
N ASP A 414 -32.54 22.07 -20.59
CA ASP A 414 -33.27 22.37 -19.34
C ASP A 414 -34.72 21.83 -19.20
N GLU A 415 -35.15 21.59 -17.95
CA GLU A 415 -36.32 20.80 -17.48
C GLU A 415 -37.73 21.37 -17.83
N SER A 416 -37.85 22.24 -18.83
CA SER A 416 -39.16 22.78 -19.22
C SER A 416 -39.94 21.79 -20.09
N LYS A 417 -41.25 21.62 -19.81
CA LYS A 417 -42.14 20.63 -20.42
C LYS A 417 -42.31 20.74 -21.95
N GLU A 418 -41.74 21.77 -22.59
CA GLU A 418 -41.55 21.83 -24.03
C GLU A 418 -40.14 22.38 -24.33
N PRO A 419 -39.25 21.60 -24.97
CA PRO A 419 -37.90 22.07 -25.30
C PRO A 419 -38.01 23.19 -26.34
N LYS A 420 -37.70 24.43 -25.93
CA LYS A 420 -37.66 25.58 -26.83
C LYS A 420 -36.40 25.55 -27.70
N GLU A 421 -35.33 24.91 -27.24
CA GLU A 421 -34.05 24.79 -27.96
C GLU A 421 -33.43 23.40 -27.74
N TYR A 422 -32.77 22.88 -28.77
CA TYR A 422 -31.99 21.65 -28.72
C TYR A 422 -30.50 21.99 -28.77
N LYS A 423 -29.69 21.30 -27.95
CA LYS A 423 -28.22 21.35 -28.02
C LYS A 423 -27.70 20.16 -28.81
N GLU A 424 -26.73 20.43 -29.68
CA GLU A 424 -26.08 19.41 -30.48
C GLU A 424 -24.88 18.81 -29.75
N LEU A 425 -24.74 17.49 -29.78
CA LEU A 425 -23.58 16.78 -29.25
C LEU A 425 -23.07 15.77 -30.28
N HIS A 426 -21.84 15.96 -30.74
CA HIS A 426 -21.22 15.14 -31.78
C HIS A 426 -20.49 13.93 -31.17
N ALA A 427 -20.57 12.79 -31.85
CA ALA A 427 -19.94 11.55 -31.39
C ALA A 427 -19.62 10.59 -32.55
N HIS A 428 -19.09 9.42 -32.18
CA HIS A 428 -18.61 8.37 -33.08
C HIS A 428 -19.37 7.06 -32.82
N LYS A 429 -20.10 6.56 -33.82
CA LYS A 429 -20.97 5.36 -33.72
C LYS A 429 -20.18 4.13 -33.28
N ASN A 430 -18.95 3.97 -33.78
CA ASN A 430 -18.09 2.83 -33.46
C ASN A 430 -17.72 2.76 -31.97
N ILE A 431 -17.30 3.88 -31.37
CA ILE A 431 -16.94 3.94 -29.94
C ILE A 431 -18.18 3.63 -29.10
N LEU A 432 -19.31 4.25 -29.41
CA LEU A 432 -20.56 4.04 -28.69
C LEU A 432 -21.08 2.60 -28.81
N ALA A 433 -21.05 2.01 -30.00
CA ALA A 433 -21.50 0.64 -30.24
C ALA A 433 -20.64 -0.41 -29.52
N VAL A 434 -19.33 -0.18 -29.40
CA VAL A 434 -18.45 -1.09 -28.64
C VAL A 434 -18.72 -0.99 -27.14
N ARG A 435 -19.15 0.18 -26.67
CA ARG A 435 -19.21 0.52 -25.24
C ARG A 435 -20.60 0.42 -24.62
N SER A 436 -21.65 0.29 -25.45
CA SER A 436 -23.05 0.19 -25.05
C SER A 436 -23.82 -0.69 -26.02
N GLU A 437 -24.45 -1.76 -25.51
CA GLU A 437 -25.31 -2.65 -26.31
C GLU A 437 -26.56 -1.93 -26.83
N TYR A 438 -27.03 -0.89 -26.13
CA TYR A 438 -28.11 -0.03 -26.63
C TYR A 438 -27.69 0.66 -27.93
N PHE A 439 -26.54 1.36 -27.93
CA PHE A 439 -26.08 2.09 -29.11
C PHE A 439 -25.70 1.14 -30.25
N LYS A 440 -25.12 -0.01 -29.94
CA LYS A 440 -24.87 -1.08 -30.92
C LYS A 440 -26.17 -1.47 -31.62
N SER A 441 -27.20 -1.80 -30.83
CA SER A 441 -28.52 -2.16 -31.36
C SER A 441 -29.15 -1.03 -32.17
N LEU A 442 -29.06 0.21 -31.67
CA LEU A 442 -29.57 1.40 -32.35
C LEU A 442 -28.95 1.56 -33.75
N PHE A 443 -27.63 1.40 -33.85
CA PHE A 443 -26.89 1.60 -35.12
C PHE A 443 -26.92 0.39 -36.05
N THR A 444 -27.27 -0.81 -35.58
CA THR A 444 -27.30 -2.03 -36.41
C THR A 444 -28.70 -2.62 -36.62
N SER A 445 -29.75 -2.03 -36.05
CA SER A 445 -31.13 -2.57 -36.12
C SER A 445 -31.76 -2.55 -37.53
N GLY A 446 -31.22 -1.77 -38.46
CA GLY A 446 -31.82 -1.54 -39.78
C GLY A 446 -33.07 -0.66 -39.74
N LEU A 447 -33.39 -0.06 -38.58
CA LEU A 447 -34.47 0.92 -38.43
C LEU A 447 -34.01 2.32 -38.86
N LYS A 448 -34.93 3.30 -38.92
CA LYS A 448 -34.68 4.66 -39.41
C LYS A 448 -33.43 5.29 -38.78
N GLU A 449 -33.30 5.16 -37.48
CA GLU A 449 -32.22 5.71 -36.65
C GLU A 449 -30.84 5.14 -37.01
N SER A 450 -30.78 3.91 -37.55
CA SER A 450 -29.51 3.31 -37.99
C SER A 450 -28.90 4.05 -39.19
N TYR A 451 -29.75 4.65 -40.04
CA TYR A 451 -29.34 5.40 -41.23
C TYR A 451 -29.24 6.91 -40.99
N GLU A 452 -29.82 7.43 -39.91
CA GLU A 452 -29.76 8.85 -39.61
C GLU A 452 -28.41 9.25 -39.02
N LYS A 453 -27.95 10.45 -39.43
CA LYS A 453 -26.78 11.11 -38.83
C LYS A 453 -27.18 11.92 -37.59
N VAL A 454 -28.42 12.41 -37.54
CA VAL A 454 -28.92 13.26 -36.45
C VAL A 454 -30.00 12.51 -35.70
N ILE A 455 -29.78 12.24 -34.41
CA ILE A 455 -30.69 11.46 -33.56
C ILE A 455 -31.21 12.36 -32.45
N LYS A 456 -32.53 12.44 -32.31
CA LYS A 456 -33.16 13.21 -31.22
C LYS A 456 -33.25 12.36 -29.97
N ILE A 457 -32.72 12.88 -28.87
CA ILE A 457 -32.75 12.24 -27.55
C ILE A 457 -33.41 13.20 -26.57
N ASN A 458 -34.47 12.74 -25.90
CA ASN A 458 -35.20 13.53 -24.91
C ASN A 458 -34.57 13.41 -23.52
N GLU A 459 -33.27 13.67 -23.45
CA GLU A 459 -32.49 13.62 -22.21
C GLU A 459 -31.74 14.94 -22.02
N ARG A 460 -31.45 15.25 -20.76
CA ARG A 460 -30.74 16.47 -20.40
C ARG A 460 -29.32 16.46 -20.98
N TYR A 461 -28.94 17.56 -21.63
CA TYR A 461 -27.64 17.71 -22.27
C TYR A 461 -26.46 17.40 -21.32
N ASP A 462 -26.47 17.96 -20.10
CA ASP A 462 -25.36 17.80 -19.14
C ASP A 462 -25.14 16.34 -18.72
N ASP A 463 -26.22 15.64 -18.37
CA ASP A 463 -26.14 14.24 -17.91
C ASP A 463 -25.72 13.32 -19.06
N PHE A 464 -26.26 13.55 -20.27
CA PHE A 464 -25.91 12.77 -21.44
C PHE A 464 -24.46 13.03 -21.89
N LYS A 465 -23.95 14.25 -21.74
CA LYS A 465 -22.55 14.58 -21.99
C LYS A 465 -21.62 13.79 -21.06
N VAL A 466 -21.94 13.72 -19.77
CA VAL A 466 -21.15 12.94 -18.79
C VAL A 466 -21.21 11.44 -19.09
N LEU A 467 -22.36 10.92 -19.53
CA LEU A 467 -22.48 9.55 -20.03
C LEU A 467 -21.53 9.29 -21.21
N LEU A 468 -21.47 10.18 -22.21
CA LEU A 468 -20.56 10.01 -23.34
C LEU A 468 -19.09 10.11 -22.92
N GLN A 469 -18.73 11.05 -22.04
CA GLN A 469 -17.37 11.13 -21.49
C GLN A 469 -16.94 9.80 -20.86
N PHE A 470 -17.85 9.14 -20.12
CA PHE A 470 -17.59 7.83 -19.56
C PHE A 470 -17.43 6.72 -20.61
N LEU A 471 -18.23 6.75 -21.69
CA LEU A 471 -18.13 5.76 -22.76
C LEU A 471 -16.78 5.85 -23.49
N TYR A 472 -16.24 7.06 -23.70
CA TYR A 472 -14.97 7.29 -24.38
C TYR A 472 -13.75 7.00 -23.49
N SER A 473 -13.76 7.47 -22.25
CA SER A 473 -12.56 7.53 -21.42
C SER A 473 -12.58 6.55 -20.24
N GLY A 474 -13.76 6.01 -19.89
CA GLY A 474 -13.98 5.30 -18.63
C GLY A 474 -13.93 6.19 -17.38
N ARG A 475 -13.78 7.52 -17.56
CA ARG A 475 -13.80 8.54 -16.51
C ARG A 475 -15.00 9.48 -16.73
N ALA A 476 -15.59 9.95 -15.63
CA ALA A 476 -16.69 10.90 -15.63
C ALA A 476 -16.67 11.71 -14.33
N ASP A 477 -17.06 12.99 -14.41
CA ASP A 477 -17.25 13.83 -13.24
C ASP A 477 -18.59 13.52 -12.58
N VAL A 478 -18.55 12.63 -11.58
CA VAL A 478 -19.74 12.15 -10.86
C VAL A 478 -19.81 12.81 -9.48
N HIS A 479 -20.88 13.58 -9.28
CA HIS A 479 -21.14 14.32 -8.05
C HIS A 479 -22.62 14.22 -7.66
N LEU A 480 -22.96 14.47 -6.38
CA LEU A 480 -24.32 14.24 -5.87
C LEU A 480 -25.44 14.89 -6.71
N GLY A 481 -25.19 16.05 -7.31
CA GLY A 481 -26.15 16.74 -8.17
C GLY A 481 -26.48 16.07 -9.51
N ASN A 482 -25.64 15.15 -10.03
CA ASN A 482 -25.88 14.45 -11.31
C ASN A 482 -26.00 12.92 -11.16
N CYS A 483 -25.64 12.36 -9.99
CA CYS A 483 -25.65 10.92 -9.76
C CYS A 483 -27.00 10.26 -10.09
N ILE A 484 -28.12 10.87 -9.73
CA ILE A 484 -29.44 10.25 -9.89
C ILE A 484 -29.85 10.17 -11.37
N GLY A 485 -29.69 11.28 -12.10
CA GLY A 485 -29.88 11.31 -13.56
C GLY A 485 -28.96 10.32 -14.26
N LEU A 486 -27.69 10.24 -13.85
CA LEU A 486 -26.73 9.27 -14.39
C LEU A 486 -27.07 7.82 -14.07
N ILE A 487 -27.67 7.50 -12.91
CA ILE A 487 -28.16 6.15 -12.62
C ILE A 487 -29.24 5.76 -13.63
N TYR A 488 -30.20 6.66 -13.88
CA TYR A 488 -31.26 6.46 -14.86
C TYR A 488 -30.69 6.27 -16.29
N LEU A 489 -29.81 7.17 -16.75
CA LEU A 489 -29.21 7.05 -18.08
C LEU A 489 -28.35 5.78 -18.19
N SER A 490 -27.60 5.42 -17.14
CA SER A 490 -26.79 4.20 -17.15
C SER A 490 -27.64 2.94 -17.29
N ASP A 491 -28.87 2.92 -16.77
CA ASP A 491 -29.81 1.83 -17.02
C ASP A 491 -30.37 1.87 -18.44
N LEU A 492 -30.80 3.04 -18.91
CA LEU A 492 -31.38 3.21 -20.23
C LEU A 492 -30.42 2.83 -21.36
N TYR A 493 -29.16 3.27 -21.25
CA TYR A 493 -28.11 3.06 -22.24
C TYR A 493 -27.21 1.86 -21.93
N TYR A 494 -27.58 1.01 -20.96
CA TYR A 494 -26.85 -0.22 -20.59
C TYR A 494 -25.36 0.00 -20.29
N VAL A 495 -25.06 0.79 -19.25
CA VAL A 495 -23.71 1.09 -18.76
C VAL A 495 -23.55 0.70 -17.27
N PRO A 496 -23.43 -0.61 -16.93
CA PRO A 496 -23.53 -1.09 -15.55
C PRO A 496 -22.47 -0.54 -14.59
N ARG A 497 -21.26 -0.27 -15.10
CA ARG A 497 -20.16 0.25 -14.28
C ARG A 497 -20.42 1.69 -13.82
N LEU A 498 -20.91 2.56 -14.70
CA LEU A 498 -21.26 3.93 -14.34
C LEU A 498 -22.39 3.94 -13.32
N LYS A 499 -23.42 3.11 -13.52
CA LYS A 499 -24.51 2.92 -12.56
C LYS A 499 -23.99 2.63 -11.15
N LYS A 500 -23.08 1.66 -11.02
CA LYS A 500 -22.52 1.27 -9.71
C LYS A 500 -21.70 2.38 -9.06
N ILE A 501 -20.92 3.14 -9.83
CA ILE A 501 -20.18 4.30 -9.34
C ILE A 501 -21.15 5.35 -8.78
N CYS A 502 -22.21 5.68 -9.51
CA CYS A 502 -23.22 6.65 -9.09
C CYS A 502 -24.02 6.16 -7.86
N GLU A 503 -24.40 4.88 -7.82
CA GLU A 503 -25.10 4.25 -6.67
C GLU A 503 -24.26 4.30 -5.38
N SER A 504 -22.95 4.03 -5.46
CA SER A 504 -22.05 4.15 -4.30
C SER A 504 -21.99 5.60 -3.81
N LYS A 505 -21.72 6.53 -4.75
CA LYS A 505 -21.56 7.96 -4.45
C LYS A 505 -22.82 8.55 -3.81
N VAL A 506 -24.00 8.27 -4.37
CA VAL A 506 -25.26 8.79 -3.83
C VAL A 506 -25.53 8.23 -2.44
N THR A 507 -25.28 6.93 -2.22
CA THR A 507 -25.52 6.26 -0.92
C THR A 507 -24.59 6.77 0.17
N GLU A 508 -23.31 6.99 -0.14
CA GLU A 508 -22.30 7.54 0.78
C GLU A 508 -22.56 9.01 1.13
N GLY A 509 -23.21 9.76 0.24
CA GLY A 509 -23.50 11.18 0.41
C GLY A 509 -24.88 11.51 0.98
N ILE A 510 -25.70 10.52 1.37
CA ILE A 510 -27.00 10.78 1.99
C ILE A 510 -26.78 11.38 3.38
N ASP A 511 -27.39 12.54 3.61
CA ASP A 511 -27.40 13.22 4.90
C ASP A 511 -28.79 13.77 5.25
N ILE A 512 -28.89 14.39 6.42
CA ILE A 512 -30.14 14.96 6.93
C ILE A 512 -30.69 16.12 6.07
N ASN A 513 -29.83 16.81 5.33
CA ASN A 513 -30.20 17.99 4.55
C ASN A 513 -30.66 17.60 3.13
N ASN A 514 -30.18 16.49 2.59
CA ASN A 514 -30.44 16.09 1.20
C ASN A 514 -31.34 14.86 1.01
N VAL A 515 -31.58 14.05 2.06
CA VAL A 515 -32.27 12.76 1.93
C VAL A 515 -33.68 12.87 1.32
N ILE A 516 -34.40 13.95 1.61
CA ILE A 516 -35.76 14.14 1.11
C ILE A 516 -35.77 14.43 -0.39
N ASP A 517 -34.82 15.24 -0.86
CA ASP A 517 -34.71 15.55 -2.29
C ASP A 517 -34.21 14.34 -3.08
N ILE A 518 -33.26 13.59 -2.52
CA ILE A 518 -32.80 12.32 -3.11
C ILE A 518 -33.96 11.31 -3.17
N PHE A 519 -34.80 11.23 -2.14
CA PHE A 519 -35.97 10.35 -2.13
C PHE A 519 -36.98 10.73 -3.22
N LYS A 520 -37.31 12.02 -3.38
CA LYS A 520 -38.20 12.51 -4.44
C LYS A 520 -37.64 12.22 -5.84
N GLN A 521 -36.34 12.47 -6.05
CA GLN A 521 -35.71 12.18 -7.34
C GLN A 521 -35.65 10.67 -7.62
N ALA A 522 -35.38 9.84 -6.60
CA ALA A 522 -35.42 8.39 -6.75
C ALA A 522 -36.82 7.88 -7.11
N ASP A 523 -37.88 8.53 -6.62
CA ASP A 523 -39.26 8.24 -7.03
C ASP A 523 -39.51 8.65 -8.49
N PHE A 524 -39.16 9.88 -8.85
CA PHE A 524 -39.31 10.43 -10.20
C PHE A 524 -38.65 9.54 -11.27
N TYR A 525 -37.42 9.06 -11.00
CA TYR A 525 -36.67 8.16 -11.89
C TYR A 525 -36.97 6.67 -11.67
N LYS A 526 -37.93 6.31 -10.80
CA LYS A 526 -38.35 4.92 -10.49
C LYS A 526 -37.23 4.02 -9.96
N LEU A 527 -36.30 4.58 -9.20
CA LEU A 527 -35.14 3.90 -8.60
C LEU A 527 -35.49 3.22 -7.27
N ASN A 528 -36.19 2.09 -7.34
CA ASN A 528 -36.77 1.40 -6.17
C ASN A 528 -35.78 1.05 -5.04
N GLN A 529 -34.53 0.70 -5.38
CA GLN A 529 -33.54 0.35 -4.36
C GLN A 529 -33.04 1.60 -3.62
N LEU A 530 -32.79 2.69 -4.34
CA LEU A 530 -32.39 3.96 -3.74
C LEU A 530 -33.50 4.53 -2.84
N ARG A 531 -34.78 4.40 -3.26
CA ARG A 531 -35.93 4.75 -2.42
C ARG A 531 -35.90 4.03 -1.07
N LYS A 532 -35.64 2.71 -1.06
CA LYS A 532 -35.53 1.91 0.17
C LYS A 532 -34.38 2.37 1.06
N VAL A 533 -33.23 2.71 0.47
CA VAL A 533 -32.09 3.26 1.21
C VAL A 533 -32.46 4.58 1.88
N CYS A 534 -33.10 5.50 1.14
CA CYS A 534 -33.58 6.77 1.68
C CYS A 534 -34.60 6.57 2.81
N LEU A 535 -35.60 5.70 2.64
CA LEU A 535 -36.57 5.38 3.69
C LEU A 535 -35.91 4.81 4.95
N GLY A 536 -34.90 3.95 4.79
CA GLY A 536 -34.10 3.43 5.90
C GLY A 536 -33.30 4.51 6.63
N TYR A 537 -32.82 5.54 5.92
CA TYR A 537 -32.14 6.68 6.54
C TYR A 537 -33.14 7.60 7.26
N ILE A 538 -34.27 7.91 6.60
CA ILE A 538 -35.36 8.72 7.16
C ILE A 538 -35.87 8.08 8.45
N SER A 539 -36.07 6.76 8.47
CA SER A 539 -36.62 6.06 9.64
C SER A 539 -35.70 6.13 10.86
N ARG A 540 -34.38 6.10 10.65
CA ARG A 540 -33.39 6.22 11.74
C ARG A 540 -33.27 7.64 12.27
N ASN A 541 -33.54 8.66 11.44
CA ASN A 541 -33.29 10.07 11.75
C ASN A 541 -34.56 10.94 11.80
N TYR A 542 -35.75 10.33 11.82
CA TYR A 542 -37.03 11.04 11.66
C TYR A 542 -37.27 12.17 12.68
N LYS A 543 -36.80 12.01 13.93
CA LYS A 543 -36.91 13.03 14.97
C LYS A 543 -36.14 14.31 14.63
N GLU A 544 -34.95 14.18 14.05
CA GLU A 544 -34.15 15.32 13.61
C GLU A 544 -34.79 15.98 12.38
N LEU A 545 -35.28 15.17 11.44
CA LEU A 545 -35.99 15.66 10.24
C LEU A 545 -37.24 16.49 10.58
N ILE A 546 -38.02 16.06 11.59
CA ILE A 546 -39.17 16.83 12.10
C ILE A 546 -38.69 18.14 12.72
N THR A 547 -37.64 18.09 13.54
CA THR A 547 -37.11 19.26 14.26
C THR A 547 -36.58 20.33 13.30
N LYS A 548 -35.94 19.93 12.19
CA LYS A 548 -35.46 20.82 11.13
C LYS A 548 -36.57 21.28 10.18
N GLY A 549 -37.78 20.73 10.29
CA GLY A 549 -38.89 21.02 9.39
C GLY A 549 -38.68 20.48 7.96
N SER A 550 -37.74 19.57 7.74
CA SER A 550 -37.43 18.99 6.42
C SER A 550 -38.59 18.17 5.83
N LEU A 551 -39.55 17.77 6.67
CA LEU A 551 -40.76 17.07 6.24
C LEU A 551 -41.94 18.01 5.93
N ASN A 552 -41.81 19.31 6.22
CA ASN A 552 -42.88 20.27 6.00
C ASN A 552 -43.04 20.55 4.50
N GLY A 553 -44.27 20.46 3.98
CA GLY A 553 -44.58 20.72 2.57
C GLY A 553 -44.31 19.55 1.61
N LEU A 554 -44.01 18.35 2.13
CA LEU A 554 -44.07 17.12 1.33
C LEU A 554 -45.52 16.81 0.91
N GLU A 555 -45.69 16.24 -0.28
CA GLU A 555 -47.00 15.74 -0.72
C GLU A 555 -47.50 14.63 0.22
N ALA A 556 -48.83 14.56 0.40
CA ALA A 556 -49.46 13.63 1.31
C ALA A 556 -49.11 12.16 1.02
N SER A 557 -48.86 11.82 -0.25
CA SER A 557 -48.40 10.49 -0.70
C SER A 557 -47.06 10.09 -0.07
N TYR A 558 -46.06 10.97 -0.13
CA TYR A 558 -44.74 10.72 0.45
C TYR A 558 -44.78 10.67 1.97
N LEU A 559 -45.57 11.54 2.61
CA LEU A 559 -45.74 11.51 4.07
C LEU A 559 -46.40 10.21 4.52
N LEU A 560 -47.44 9.76 3.82
CA LEU A 560 -48.12 8.49 4.12
C LEU A 560 -47.16 7.30 3.97
N GLU A 561 -46.36 7.26 2.91
CA GLU A 561 -45.36 6.20 2.72
C GLU A 561 -44.29 6.20 3.82
N ILE A 562 -43.77 7.38 4.18
CA ILE A 562 -42.80 7.51 5.28
C ILE A 562 -43.43 7.06 6.60
N MET A 563 -44.68 7.42 6.87
CA MET A 563 -45.41 7.02 8.07
C MET A 563 -45.65 5.50 8.13
N GLN A 564 -46.06 4.88 7.01
CA GLN A 564 -46.22 3.43 6.91
C GLN A 564 -44.89 2.69 7.09
N TYR A 565 -43.78 3.27 6.64
CA TYR A 565 -42.46 2.70 6.83
C TYR A 565 -41.97 2.80 8.28
N LEU A 566 -42.37 3.86 9.00
CA LEU A 566 -42.08 4.07 10.42
C LEU A 566 -42.94 3.19 11.34
N ASP A 567 -44.23 3.06 11.01
CA ASP A 567 -45.21 2.23 11.72
C ASP A 567 -46.06 1.43 10.72
N PRO A 568 -45.71 0.15 10.49
CA PRO A 568 -46.42 -0.73 9.55
C PRO A 568 -47.88 -1.01 9.92
N THR A 569 -48.35 -0.59 11.11
CA THR A 569 -49.73 -0.80 11.56
C THR A 569 -50.71 0.29 11.10
N LEU A 570 -50.20 1.38 10.53
CA LEU A 570 -50.99 2.45 9.94
C LEU A 570 -51.55 2.01 8.57
N SER A 571 -52.83 1.64 8.51
CA SER A 571 -53.56 1.40 7.24
C SER A 571 -53.76 2.71 6.46
N PRO A 572 -53.74 2.69 5.11
CA PRO A 572 -53.96 3.87 4.27
C PRO A 572 -55.30 4.56 4.51
#